data_AF-A0A0F4LS68-F1
#
_entry.id   AF-A0A0F4LS68-F1
#
_cell.length_a   1.000
_cell.length_b   1.000
_cell.length_c   1.000
_cell.angle_alpha   90.00
_cell.angle_beta   90.00
_cell.angle_gamma   90.00
#
_symmetry.space_group_name_H-M   'P 1'
#
loop_
_entity.id
_entity.type
_entity.pdbx_description
1 polymer ?
#
loop_
_entity_poly.entity_id
_entity_poly.type
_entity_poly.pdbx_seq_one_letter_code
_entity_poly.pdbx_strand_id
1 'polypeptide(L)'
;MVEALTRIKQYEDLGLGLFIHWGLYSQLEVGEWTEYIHHRDKAEYEHLINNFSAKDFDAEQIVLSAKKMGAKYIVLTTKHHEGFFLYDTQGLSEFDAMHSPAHRDLIREFIDACHKYNVQPFLYMATYDWHNELYETDFNKYLDYLLKSVEILCKNYGSIGGFWFDGDWNKKEADWKLDRLYGTIRKYQPNAIIVNNTGLKNRGKISNPEIDVVTYERKTPDQVNHGFQDKYVAGEASVTMNKHWGYARDDLNFKSTKELIENIVHARGIGANILLNIGLTGTGQIPLMNQAVMEQIGKWTEMAGQSIYISRPSSEIKASGNDKDIALIDKNTLYLFLHDLEIVGDDNVVLGGEGINLRSFSGIFKQIEKITWLDDQKELPFMQDVDRGTLTVDIGGYTYGTDWCVRIAKVSFK
;
A
#
# COMPACT_ATOMS: atom_id res chain seq x y z
N MET A 1 20.19 -12.70 -11.80
CA MET A 1 19.54 -11.59 -11.05
C MET A 1 20.32 -11.40 -9.76
N VAL A 2 20.53 -10.17 -9.31
CA VAL A 2 21.18 -9.88 -8.02
C VAL A 2 20.28 -10.41 -6.91
N GLU A 3 20.87 -11.03 -5.89
CA GLU A 3 20.10 -11.48 -4.74
C GLU A 3 19.50 -10.28 -3.99
N ALA A 4 18.19 -10.32 -3.74
CA ALA A 4 17.53 -9.28 -2.96
C ALA A 4 18.06 -9.24 -1.52
N LEU A 5 18.35 -8.03 -1.03
CA LEU A 5 18.74 -7.80 0.35
C LEU A 5 17.63 -8.27 1.29
N THR A 6 17.99 -8.78 2.47
CA THR A 6 17.03 -9.34 3.44
C THR A 6 15.89 -8.39 3.77
N ARG A 7 16.17 -7.08 3.97
CA ARG A 7 15.13 -6.07 4.24
C ARG A 7 14.11 -5.95 3.09
N ILE A 8 14.56 -6.09 1.84
CA ILE A 8 13.68 -5.99 0.66
C ILE A 8 12.78 -7.23 0.58
N LYS A 9 13.33 -8.42 0.80
CA LYS A 9 12.54 -9.66 0.88
C LYS A 9 11.47 -9.57 1.98
N GLN A 10 11.87 -9.10 3.18
CA GLN A 10 10.96 -8.87 4.31
C GLN A 10 9.88 -7.82 3.99
N TYR A 11 10.21 -6.79 3.23
CA TYR A 11 9.24 -5.81 2.76
C TYR A 11 8.23 -6.44 1.79
N GLU A 12 8.67 -7.23 0.82
CA GLU A 12 7.76 -7.91 -0.11
C GLU A 12 6.82 -8.90 0.59
N ASP A 13 7.23 -9.47 1.74
CA ASP A 13 6.38 -10.34 2.58
C ASP A 13 5.25 -9.57 3.28
N LEU A 14 5.35 -8.23 3.37
CA LEU A 14 4.29 -7.41 3.96
C LEU A 14 3.03 -7.39 3.09
N GLY A 15 3.16 -7.48 1.76
CA GLY A 15 2.09 -7.71 0.79
C GLY A 15 1.05 -6.59 0.63
N LEU A 16 0.39 -6.20 1.72
CA LEU A 16 -0.69 -5.22 1.80
C LEU A 16 -0.40 -4.19 2.88
N GLY A 17 -0.47 -2.91 2.52
CA GLY A 17 -0.34 -1.77 3.41
C GLY A 17 -1.52 -0.82 3.35
N LEU A 18 -1.63 0.05 4.36
CA LEU A 18 -2.55 1.19 4.39
C LEU A 18 -1.78 2.50 4.26
N PHE A 19 -2.14 3.35 3.31
CA PHE A 19 -1.68 4.73 3.23
C PHE A 19 -2.69 5.63 3.94
N ILE A 20 -2.19 6.58 4.72
CA ILE A 20 -3.01 7.58 5.40
C ILE A 20 -2.48 8.97 5.05
N HIS A 21 -3.30 9.72 4.33
CA HIS A 21 -3.07 11.15 4.12
C HIS A 21 -3.89 11.94 5.12
N TRP A 22 -3.19 12.66 5.99
CA TRP A 22 -3.79 13.58 6.94
C TRP A 22 -2.89 14.80 7.20
N GLY A 23 -3.53 15.95 7.38
CA GLY A 23 -2.89 17.25 7.53
C GLY A 23 -3.95 18.35 7.68
N LEU A 24 -3.54 19.62 7.58
CA LEU A 24 -4.46 20.75 7.69
C LEU A 24 -5.49 20.75 6.56
N TYR A 25 -5.10 20.32 5.35
CA TYR A 25 -5.99 20.17 4.20
C TYR A 25 -7.27 19.36 4.49
N SER A 26 -7.23 18.42 5.44
CA SER A 26 -8.39 17.60 5.80
C SER A 26 -9.52 18.43 6.43
N GLN A 27 -9.23 19.61 6.98
CA GLN A 27 -10.25 20.55 7.48
C GLN A 27 -11.05 21.22 6.35
N LEU A 28 -10.50 21.24 5.13
CA LEU A 28 -11.14 21.83 3.96
C LEU A 28 -11.91 20.82 3.11
N GLU A 29 -11.68 19.53 3.33
CA GLU A 29 -12.47 18.43 2.76
C GLU A 29 -12.52 18.42 1.21
N VAL A 30 -11.44 18.84 0.56
CA VAL A 30 -11.33 18.93 -0.92
C VAL A 30 -10.00 18.39 -1.46
N GLY A 31 -9.32 17.53 -0.69
CA GLY A 31 -8.03 16.95 -1.06
C GLY A 31 -6.82 17.80 -0.67
N GLU A 32 -5.66 17.15 -0.70
CA GLU A 32 -4.40 17.59 -0.11
C GLU A 32 -3.64 18.67 -0.90
N TRP A 33 -3.99 18.86 -2.17
CA TRP A 33 -3.42 19.90 -3.04
C TRP A 33 -4.22 21.20 -3.05
N THR A 34 -5.20 21.33 -2.15
CA THR A 34 -6.17 22.43 -2.16
C THR A 34 -5.55 23.82 -1.99
N GLU A 35 -4.45 23.95 -1.25
CA GLU A 35 -3.71 25.21 -1.16
C GLU A 35 -3.28 25.70 -2.55
N TYR A 36 -2.54 24.85 -3.26
CA TYR A 36 -1.96 25.17 -4.56
C TYR A 36 -3.02 25.26 -5.69
N ILE A 37 -3.90 24.27 -5.81
CA ILE A 37 -4.87 24.16 -6.92
C ILE A 37 -5.95 25.24 -6.84
N HIS A 38 -6.41 25.58 -5.63
CA HIS A 38 -7.43 26.62 -5.45
C HIS A 38 -6.84 28.01 -5.24
N HIS A 39 -5.52 28.18 -5.40
CA HIS A 39 -4.81 29.46 -5.24
C HIS A 39 -5.16 30.16 -3.92
N ARG A 40 -5.16 29.39 -2.83
CA ARG A 40 -5.47 29.94 -1.51
C ARG A 40 -4.33 30.84 -1.07
N ASP A 41 -4.67 31.92 -0.39
CA ASP A 41 -3.65 32.74 0.24
C ASP A 41 -2.93 31.91 1.32
N LYS A 42 -1.60 31.95 1.31
CA LYS A 42 -0.77 31.15 2.19
C LYS A 42 -0.99 31.50 3.66
N ALA A 43 -1.06 32.79 4.00
CA ALA A 43 -1.26 33.21 5.38
C ALA A 43 -2.65 32.80 5.89
N GLU A 44 -3.69 32.93 5.05
CA GLU A 44 -5.03 32.43 5.36
C GLU A 44 -5.06 30.90 5.51
N TYR A 45 -4.33 30.18 4.68
CA TYR A 45 -4.24 28.72 4.75
C TYR A 45 -3.55 28.26 6.03
N GLU A 46 -2.42 28.88 6.38
CA GLU A 46 -1.66 28.53 7.58
C GLU A 46 -2.45 28.77 8.87
N HIS A 47 -3.45 29.68 8.87
CA HIS A 47 -4.37 29.85 10.01
C HIS A 47 -5.20 28.59 10.34
N LEU A 48 -5.27 27.59 9.46
CA LEU A 48 -5.87 26.30 9.77
C LEU A 48 -5.20 25.60 10.96
N ILE A 49 -3.93 25.90 11.26
CA ILE A 49 -3.25 25.38 12.46
C ILE A 49 -4.01 25.72 13.75
N ASN A 50 -4.67 26.89 13.80
CA ASN A 50 -5.39 27.38 14.99
C ASN A 50 -6.64 26.56 15.33
N ASN A 51 -7.11 25.70 14.42
CA ASN A 51 -8.28 24.85 14.61
C ASN A 51 -7.94 23.35 14.57
N PHE A 52 -6.68 23.00 14.30
CA PHE A 52 -6.25 21.61 14.23
C PHE A 52 -6.14 21.00 15.64
N SER A 53 -7.17 20.26 16.05
CA SER A 53 -7.27 19.71 17.41
C SER A 53 -6.98 18.21 17.51
N ALA A 54 -6.97 17.48 16.39
CA ALA A 54 -6.84 16.02 16.37
C ALA A 54 -7.80 15.29 17.33
N LYS A 55 -8.96 15.89 17.64
CA LYS A 55 -9.84 15.42 18.73
C LYS A 55 -10.36 13.98 18.56
N ASP A 56 -10.52 13.55 17.30
CA ASP A 56 -11.03 12.22 16.95
C ASP A 56 -9.90 11.30 16.45
N PHE A 57 -8.64 11.76 16.49
CA PHE A 57 -7.47 10.94 16.16
C PHE A 57 -7.18 9.95 17.29
N ASP A 58 -7.37 8.68 16.99
CA ASP A 58 -7.03 7.54 17.84
C ASP A 58 -6.12 6.59 17.06
N ALA A 59 -4.82 6.68 17.35
CA ALA A 59 -3.80 5.86 16.71
C ALA A 59 -4.04 4.35 16.89
N GLU A 60 -4.54 3.92 18.06
CA GLU A 60 -4.80 2.50 18.31
C GLU A 60 -5.95 1.99 17.46
N GLN A 61 -7.06 2.73 17.37
CA GLN A 61 -8.21 2.33 16.55
C GLN A 61 -7.88 2.33 15.05
N ILE A 62 -7.05 3.27 14.59
CA ILE A 62 -6.57 3.30 13.21
C ILE A 62 -5.72 2.05 12.91
N VAL A 63 -4.74 1.74 13.76
CA VAL A 63 -3.86 0.59 13.57
C VAL A 63 -4.64 -0.73 13.65
N LEU A 64 -5.60 -0.85 14.58
CA LEU A 64 -6.47 -2.02 14.68
C LEU A 64 -7.35 -2.18 13.44
N SER A 65 -7.91 -1.10 12.92
CA SER A 65 -8.69 -1.11 11.67
C SER A 65 -7.83 -1.56 10.49
N ALA A 66 -6.61 -1.02 10.36
CA ALA A 66 -5.67 -1.42 9.33
C ALA A 66 -5.29 -2.91 9.44
N LYS A 67 -5.01 -3.40 10.65
CA LYS A 67 -4.69 -4.80 10.91
C LYS A 67 -5.85 -5.73 10.57
N LYS A 68 -7.09 -5.34 10.93
CA LYS A 68 -8.31 -6.07 10.57
C LYS A 68 -8.55 -6.11 9.06
N MET A 69 -8.20 -5.05 8.34
CA MET A 69 -8.18 -5.03 6.86
C MET A 69 -7.15 -6.01 6.28
N GLY A 70 -6.18 -6.46 7.07
CA GLY A 70 -5.08 -7.34 6.65
C GLY A 70 -3.74 -6.63 6.46
N ALA A 71 -3.68 -5.29 6.61
CA ALA A 71 -2.44 -4.56 6.41
C ALA A 71 -1.33 -5.01 7.38
N LYS A 72 -0.11 -5.20 6.86
CA LYS A 72 1.09 -5.49 7.64
C LYS A 72 1.95 -4.27 7.91
N TYR A 73 1.69 -3.17 7.19
CA TYR A 73 2.35 -1.90 7.38
C TYR A 73 1.40 -0.74 7.12
N ILE A 74 1.71 0.42 7.70
CA ILE A 74 0.95 1.67 7.50
C ILE A 74 1.94 2.78 7.15
N VAL A 75 1.65 3.53 6.10
CA VAL A 75 2.37 4.75 5.73
C VAL A 75 1.52 5.95 6.16
N LEU A 76 2.02 6.76 7.11
CA LEU A 76 1.33 7.98 7.56
C LEU A 76 2.12 9.23 7.15
N THR A 77 1.42 10.24 6.62
CA THR A 77 2.01 11.56 6.32
C THR A 77 2.54 12.23 7.59
N THR A 78 3.87 12.29 7.72
CA THR A 78 4.51 13.09 8.79
C THR A 78 4.53 14.58 8.46
N LYS A 79 4.69 14.90 7.17
CA LYS A 79 4.58 16.22 6.56
C LYS A 79 4.16 16.05 5.12
N HIS A 80 3.14 16.79 4.66
CA HIS A 80 2.77 16.87 3.25
C HIS A 80 3.31 18.16 2.62
N HIS A 81 2.98 18.45 1.35
CA HIS A 81 3.48 19.63 0.64
C HIS A 81 3.12 20.97 1.31
N GLU A 82 2.00 21.03 2.03
CA GLU A 82 1.62 22.20 2.84
C GLU A 82 2.64 22.54 3.94
N GLY A 83 3.57 21.63 4.25
CA GLY A 83 4.68 21.87 5.18
C GLY A 83 4.37 21.70 6.66
N PHE A 84 3.11 21.41 7.02
CA PHE A 84 2.69 21.14 8.40
C PHE A 84 3.19 19.79 8.89
N PHE A 85 3.84 19.76 10.06
CA PHE A 85 4.37 18.53 10.67
C PHE A 85 3.38 17.94 11.68
N LEU A 86 3.15 16.63 11.63
CA LEU A 86 2.29 15.91 12.59
C LEU A 86 3.04 15.46 13.86
N TYR A 87 4.29 15.87 14.06
CA TYR A 87 5.15 15.43 15.15
C TYR A 87 5.91 16.60 15.78
N ASP A 88 6.47 16.38 16.98
CA ASP A 88 7.32 17.36 17.66
C ASP A 88 8.64 17.55 16.91
N THR A 89 8.78 18.68 16.21
CA THR A 89 9.96 19.00 15.42
C THR A 89 11.14 19.48 16.28
N GLN A 90 11.02 19.48 17.61
CA GLN A 90 12.06 19.85 18.57
C GLN A 90 12.63 21.26 18.34
N GLY A 91 11.75 22.20 18.01
CA GLY A 91 12.09 23.61 17.73
C GLY A 91 12.69 23.83 16.34
N LEU A 92 12.63 22.85 15.44
CA LEU A 92 13.00 23.04 14.03
C LEU A 92 11.96 23.88 13.28
N SER A 93 10.67 23.73 13.62
CA SER A 93 9.54 24.47 13.07
C SER A 93 8.50 24.75 14.15
N GLU A 94 7.81 25.87 14.05
CA GLU A 94 6.61 26.16 14.85
C GLU A 94 5.33 25.76 14.09
N PHE A 95 5.45 25.35 12.82
CA PHE A 95 4.34 24.90 11.99
C PHE A 95 4.13 23.39 12.14
N ASP A 96 3.82 22.96 13.36
CA ASP A 96 3.65 21.56 13.72
C ASP A 96 2.47 21.31 14.69
N ALA A 97 2.13 20.05 14.89
CA ALA A 97 1.01 19.63 15.74
C ALA A 97 1.18 20.03 17.21
N MET A 98 2.41 20.22 17.70
CA MET A 98 2.68 20.65 19.07
C MET A 98 2.27 22.11 19.31
N HIS A 99 2.32 22.94 18.27
CA HIS A 99 1.92 24.35 18.31
C HIS A 99 0.47 24.60 17.87
N SER A 100 -0.25 23.54 17.50
CA SER A 100 -1.70 23.56 17.25
C SER A 100 -2.51 23.24 18.52
N PRO A 101 -3.84 23.48 18.55
CA PRO A 101 -4.70 23.03 19.64
C PRO A 101 -4.64 21.52 19.96
N ALA A 102 -4.10 20.69 19.05
CA ALA A 102 -3.86 19.27 19.34
C ALA A 102 -2.84 19.08 20.47
N HIS A 103 -1.77 19.88 20.51
CA HIS A 103 -0.67 19.81 21.49
C HIS A 103 -0.16 18.37 21.74
N ARG A 104 -0.06 17.57 20.67
CA ARG A 104 0.24 16.14 20.70
C ARG A 104 1.26 15.79 19.63
N ASP A 105 2.15 14.86 19.96
CA ASP A 105 3.00 14.19 18.97
C ASP A 105 2.24 13.00 18.35
N LEU A 106 1.57 13.26 17.25
CA LEU A 106 0.65 12.31 16.62
C LEU A 106 1.40 11.16 15.93
N ILE A 107 2.64 11.40 15.49
CA ILE A 107 3.51 10.35 14.92
C ILE A 107 4.06 9.44 16.02
N ARG A 108 4.36 9.96 17.22
CA ARG A 108 4.71 9.13 18.39
C ARG A 108 3.57 8.17 18.72
N GLU A 109 2.35 8.69 18.88
CA GLU A 109 1.17 7.87 19.17
C GLU A 109 0.96 6.78 18.10
N PHE A 110 1.11 7.15 16.82
CA PHE A 110 1.01 6.22 15.69
C PHE A 110 2.05 5.09 15.72
N ILE A 111 3.32 5.43 15.95
CA ILE A 111 4.40 4.43 15.99
C ILE A 111 4.22 3.48 17.17
N ASP A 112 3.89 4.02 18.35
CA ASP A 112 3.71 3.22 19.55
C ASP A 112 2.52 2.24 19.38
N ALA A 113 1.43 2.69 18.76
CA ALA A 113 0.30 1.84 18.40
C ALA A 113 0.68 0.76 17.37
N CYS A 114 1.44 1.13 16.33
CA CYS A 114 1.97 0.18 15.34
C CYS A 114 2.79 -0.94 16.01
N HIS A 115 3.72 -0.58 16.88
CA HIS A 115 4.54 -1.56 17.62
C HIS A 115 3.69 -2.44 18.53
N LYS A 116 2.74 -1.84 19.27
CA LYS A 116 1.81 -2.57 20.16
C LYS A 116 1.04 -3.67 19.41
N TYR A 117 0.66 -3.42 18.17
CA TYR A 117 -0.16 -4.35 17.38
C TYR A 117 0.61 -5.12 16.30
N ASN A 118 1.94 -5.02 16.28
CA ASN A 118 2.83 -5.68 15.32
C ASN A 118 2.47 -5.35 13.86
N VAL A 119 2.29 -4.06 13.60
CA VAL A 119 2.14 -3.48 12.26
C VAL A 119 3.34 -2.58 12.04
N GLN A 120 3.97 -2.64 10.88
CA GLN A 120 5.20 -1.90 10.64
C GLN A 120 4.89 -0.40 10.33
N PRO A 121 5.42 0.56 11.10
CA PRO A 121 5.17 1.98 10.84
C PRO A 121 6.10 2.53 9.77
N PHE A 122 5.54 3.13 8.72
CA PHE A 122 6.27 3.85 7.67
C PHE A 122 5.89 5.33 7.71
N LEU A 123 6.86 6.18 7.40
CA LEU A 123 6.73 7.62 7.51
C LEU A 123 6.77 8.25 6.13
N TYR A 124 5.65 8.82 5.69
CA TYR A 124 5.67 9.64 4.49
C TYR A 124 6.24 11.02 4.79
N MET A 125 7.12 11.52 3.93
CA MET A 125 7.72 12.85 4.06
C MET A 125 7.76 13.54 2.70
N ALA A 126 7.01 14.64 2.58
CA ALA A 126 7.10 15.52 1.44
C ALA A 126 8.45 16.26 1.44
N THR A 127 9.19 16.14 0.35
CA THR A 127 10.42 16.88 0.07
C THR A 127 10.12 18.20 -0.64
N TYR A 128 8.99 18.31 -1.34
CA TYR A 128 8.44 19.59 -1.80
C TYR A 128 7.66 20.27 -0.67
N ASP A 129 7.85 21.57 -0.47
CA ASP A 129 7.37 22.33 0.67
C ASP A 129 6.88 23.73 0.25
N TRP A 130 5.61 24.02 0.52
CA TRP A 130 4.96 25.32 0.23
C TRP A 130 5.11 26.32 1.39
N HIS A 131 5.40 25.82 2.60
CA HIS A 131 5.55 26.61 3.80
C HIS A 131 6.95 27.23 3.92
N ASN A 132 8.01 26.43 3.78
CA ASN A 132 9.36 26.90 4.06
C ASN A 132 9.94 27.74 2.89
N GLU A 133 10.08 29.05 3.08
CA GLU A 133 10.62 29.97 2.07
C GLU A 133 12.03 29.60 1.57
N LEU A 134 12.82 28.87 2.37
CA LEU A 134 14.14 28.38 1.95
C LEU A 134 14.04 27.47 0.72
N TYR A 135 12.90 26.81 0.51
CA TYR A 135 12.68 25.96 -0.67
C TYR A 135 12.91 26.73 -1.97
N GLU A 136 12.50 28.01 -2.02
CA GLU A 136 12.70 28.87 -3.18
C GLU A 136 13.91 29.81 -3.05
N THR A 137 14.19 30.30 -1.84
CA THR A 137 15.20 31.34 -1.62
C THR A 137 16.62 30.81 -1.40
N ASP A 138 16.78 29.62 -0.79
CA ASP A 138 18.08 28.99 -0.51
C ASP A 138 17.91 27.46 -0.39
N PHE A 139 17.85 26.80 -1.54
CA PHE A 139 17.54 25.38 -1.62
C PHE A 139 18.51 24.49 -0.83
N ASN A 140 19.79 24.84 -0.73
CA ASN A 140 20.74 24.06 0.07
C ASN A 140 20.42 24.12 1.57
N LYS A 141 20.05 25.29 2.09
CA LYS A 141 19.59 25.40 3.49
C LYS A 141 18.27 24.68 3.70
N TYR A 142 17.37 24.66 2.72
CA TYR A 142 16.18 23.83 2.77
C TYR A 142 16.52 22.33 2.88
N LEU A 143 17.50 21.84 2.10
CA LEU A 143 17.95 20.45 2.20
C LEU A 143 18.57 20.14 3.58
N ASP A 144 19.28 21.10 4.20
CA ASP A 144 19.74 20.97 5.60
C ASP A 144 18.58 20.88 6.59
N TYR A 145 17.52 21.68 6.38
CA TYR A 145 16.29 21.66 7.18
C TYR A 145 15.55 20.32 7.06
N LEU A 146 15.34 19.84 5.83
CA LEU A 146 14.72 18.54 5.55
C LEU A 146 15.52 17.39 6.19
N LEU A 147 16.86 17.43 6.08
CA LEU A 147 17.72 16.42 6.69
C LEU A 147 17.58 16.39 8.22
N LYS A 148 17.55 17.56 8.87
CA LYS A 148 17.37 17.65 10.34
C LYS A 148 16.03 17.06 10.77
N SER A 149 14.95 17.36 10.04
CA SER A 149 13.61 16.78 10.25
C SER A 149 13.64 15.25 10.18
N VAL A 150 14.25 14.69 9.13
CA VAL A 150 14.39 13.23 8.98
C VAL A 150 15.30 12.64 10.06
N GLU A 151 16.35 13.35 10.48
CA GLU A 151 17.26 12.91 11.54
C GLU A 151 16.56 12.84 12.91
N ILE A 152 15.66 13.78 13.22
CA ILE A 152 14.80 13.74 14.43
C ILE A 152 13.98 12.45 14.45
N LEU A 153 13.27 12.14 13.35
CA LEU A 153 12.49 10.92 13.22
C LEU A 153 13.37 9.67 13.37
N CYS A 154 14.54 9.64 12.74
CA CYS A 154 15.45 8.50 12.83
C CYS A 154 15.97 8.24 14.25
N LYS A 155 16.22 9.28 15.06
CA LYS A 155 16.85 9.15 16.37
C LYS A 155 15.87 8.97 17.51
N ASN A 156 14.74 9.65 17.45
CA ASN A 156 13.86 9.83 18.60
C ASN A 156 12.60 8.97 18.52
N TYR A 157 12.33 8.33 17.37
CA TYR A 157 11.05 7.68 17.12
C TYR A 157 11.05 6.15 17.23
N GLY A 158 12.12 5.55 17.75
CA GLY A 158 12.28 4.10 17.83
C GLY A 158 12.54 3.46 16.47
N SER A 159 12.30 2.15 16.33
CA SER A 159 12.46 1.47 15.05
C SER A 159 11.31 1.77 14.10
N ILE A 160 11.62 2.21 12.89
CA ILE A 160 10.65 2.45 11.82
C ILE A 160 10.81 1.44 10.69
N GLY A 161 9.72 1.17 9.97
CA GLY A 161 9.71 0.32 8.77
C GLY A 161 10.39 0.96 7.58
N GLY A 162 10.23 2.27 7.42
CA GLY A 162 10.77 2.96 6.27
C GLY A 162 10.30 4.40 6.14
N PHE A 163 10.90 5.08 5.16
CA PHE A 163 10.47 6.38 4.69
C PHE A 163 9.88 6.28 3.29
N TRP A 164 8.81 7.03 3.06
CA TRP A 164 8.16 7.19 1.77
C TRP A 164 8.24 8.66 1.35
N PHE A 165 9.21 8.99 0.50
CA PHE A 165 9.46 10.37 0.07
C PHE A 165 8.64 10.75 -1.17
N ASP A 166 8.27 12.02 -1.27
CA ASP A 166 7.51 12.56 -2.41
C ASP A 166 7.79 14.04 -2.64
N GLY A 167 7.86 14.46 -3.89
CA GLY A 167 8.04 15.87 -4.26
C GLY A 167 9.34 16.19 -4.99
N ASP A 168 10.32 15.29 -5.01
CA ASP A 168 11.63 15.54 -5.68
C ASP A 168 11.48 15.81 -7.18
N TRP A 169 10.39 15.31 -7.78
CA TRP A 169 10.02 15.59 -9.17
C TRP A 169 9.78 17.09 -9.45
N ASN A 170 9.62 17.94 -8.42
CA ASN A 170 9.30 19.36 -8.56
C ASN A 170 10.48 20.16 -9.14
N LYS A 171 11.69 19.98 -8.60
CA LYS A 171 12.92 20.59 -9.11
C LYS A 171 13.79 19.54 -9.81
N LYS A 172 13.44 19.22 -11.05
CA LYS A 172 14.05 18.10 -11.82
C LYS A 172 15.56 18.20 -12.04
N GLU A 173 16.06 19.41 -12.21
CA GLU A 173 17.49 19.66 -12.50
C GLU A 173 18.30 19.95 -11.23
N ALA A 174 17.65 19.98 -10.06
CA ALA A 174 18.32 20.29 -8.81
C ALA A 174 19.01 19.04 -8.23
N ASP A 175 20.16 19.27 -7.61
CA ASP A 175 20.80 18.25 -6.79
C ASP A 175 20.15 18.21 -5.40
N TRP A 176 19.24 17.26 -5.22
CA TRP A 176 18.52 17.00 -3.96
C TRP A 176 19.39 16.42 -2.84
N LYS A 177 20.69 16.18 -3.08
CA LYS A 177 21.63 15.60 -2.11
C LYS A 177 21.12 14.30 -1.49
N LEU A 178 20.46 13.46 -2.30
CA LEU A 178 19.80 12.23 -1.84
C LEU A 178 20.74 11.26 -1.15
N ASP A 179 21.99 11.14 -1.61
CA ASP A 179 22.99 10.27 -0.97
C ASP A 179 23.26 10.69 0.48
N ARG A 180 23.22 11.99 0.79
CA ARG A 180 23.37 12.51 2.15
C ARG A 180 22.14 12.20 3.00
N LEU A 181 20.94 12.36 2.44
CA LEU A 181 19.68 12.05 3.12
C LEU A 181 19.57 10.56 3.44
N TYR A 182 19.74 9.71 2.43
CA TYR A 182 19.65 8.27 2.56
C TYR A 182 20.79 7.70 3.39
N GLY A 183 22.01 8.22 3.27
CA GLY A 183 23.12 7.86 4.14
C GLY A 183 22.85 8.13 5.62
N THR A 184 22.10 9.19 5.94
CA THR A 184 21.67 9.50 7.31
C THR A 184 20.64 8.50 7.81
N ILE A 185 19.67 8.11 6.98
CA ILE A 185 18.72 7.04 7.31
C ILE A 185 19.47 5.73 7.54
N ARG A 186 20.38 5.34 6.65
CA ARG A 186 21.19 4.11 6.79
C ARG A 186 22.03 4.10 8.06
N LYS A 187 22.54 5.26 8.49
CA LYS A 187 23.34 5.40 9.72
C LYS A 187 22.54 5.10 10.98
N TYR A 188 21.30 5.57 11.08
CA TYR A 188 20.50 5.46 12.31
C TYR A 188 19.44 4.35 12.25
N GLN A 189 18.96 4.03 11.06
CA GLN A 189 17.89 3.06 10.77
C GLN A 189 18.32 2.15 9.59
N PRO A 190 19.36 1.32 9.74
CA PRO A 190 19.98 0.58 8.63
C PRO A 190 19.02 -0.38 7.88
N ASN A 191 17.96 -0.83 8.55
CA ASN A 191 16.96 -1.74 7.97
C ASN A 191 15.72 -1.02 7.43
N ALA A 192 15.59 0.29 7.63
CA ALA A 192 14.45 1.05 7.14
C ALA A 192 14.41 1.02 5.61
N ILE A 193 13.24 0.71 5.05
CA ILE A 193 12.98 0.76 3.62
C ILE A 193 12.98 2.21 3.15
N ILE A 194 13.66 2.48 2.04
CA ILE A 194 13.64 3.80 1.42
C ILE A 194 12.82 3.72 0.13
N VAL A 195 11.70 4.44 0.11
CA VAL A 195 10.85 4.63 -1.06
C VAL A 195 10.93 6.09 -1.48
N ASN A 196 11.06 6.34 -2.78
CA ASN A 196 10.99 7.68 -3.34
C ASN A 196 10.04 7.68 -4.53
N ASN A 197 8.94 8.42 -4.39
CA ASN A 197 7.92 8.52 -5.41
C ASN A 197 8.35 9.42 -6.55
N THR A 198 8.41 8.84 -7.74
CA THR A 198 8.81 9.54 -8.96
C THR A 198 7.63 10.21 -9.69
N GLY A 199 6.45 10.17 -9.08
CA GLY A 199 5.20 10.75 -9.57
C GLY A 199 4.59 10.01 -10.76
N LEU A 200 3.38 10.41 -11.15
CA LEU A 200 2.56 9.76 -12.19
C LEU A 200 3.26 9.57 -13.55
N LYS A 201 4.19 10.47 -13.90
CA LYS A 201 4.88 10.46 -15.21
C LYS A 201 6.08 9.51 -15.28
N ASN A 202 6.61 9.08 -14.14
CA ASN A 202 7.83 8.25 -14.08
C ASN A 202 7.62 7.01 -13.20
N ARG A 203 6.41 6.44 -13.18
CA ARG A 203 6.07 5.24 -12.40
C ARG A 203 7.06 4.11 -12.71
N GLY A 204 7.56 3.44 -11.67
CA GLY A 204 8.53 2.34 -11.80
C GLY A 204 9.98 2.76 -12.10
N LYS A 205 10.29 4.06 -12.10
CA LYS A 205 11.66 4.54 -12.33
C LYS A 205 12.50 4.44 -11.06
N ILE A 206 13.73 3.96 -11.19
CA ILE A 206 14.73 4.00 -10.13
C ILE A 206 15.36 5.38 -10.13
N SER A 207 15.16 6.14 -9.05
CA SER A 207 15.67 7.52 -8.91
C SER A 207 17.06 7.60 -8.30
N ASN A 208 17.45 6.63 -7.47
CA ASN A 208 18.74 6.58 -6.79
C ASN A 208 19.09 5.13 -6.39
N PRO A 209 20.37 4.70 -6.39
CA PRO A 209 20.76 3.32 -6.00
C PRO A 209 20.37 2.90 -4.58
N GLU A 210 20.20 3.84 -3.64
CA GLU A 210 19.85 3.53 -2.26
C GLU A 210 18.37 3.18 -2.06
N ILE A 211 17.48 3.52 -2.99
CA ILE A 211 16.05 3.18 -2.87
C ILE A 211 15.87 1.66 -2.88
N ASP A 212 14.93 1.18 -2.08
CA ASP A 212 14.63 -0.24 -1.94
C ASP A 212 13.34 -0.64 -2.70
N VAL A 213 12.51 0.36 -3.07
CA VAL A 213 11.18 0.15 -3.67
C VAL A 213 10.95 1.19 -4.78
N VAL A 214 10.39 0.75 -5.90
CA VAL A 214 9.83 1.62 -6.94
C VAL A 214 8.30 1.71 -6.82
N THR A 215 7.73 2.87 -7.10
CA THR A 215 6.30 3.13 -6.91
C THR A 215 5.52 3.16 -8.23
N TYR A 216 4.28 2.71 -8.16
CA TYR A 216 3.28 2.79 -9.23
C TYR A 216 2.02 3.46 -8.73
N GLU A 217 2.04 4.79 -8.83
CA GLU A 217 0.97 5.64 -8.30
C GLU A 217 -0.33 5.53 -9.13
N ARG A 218 -1.49 5.48 -8.45
CA ARG A 218 -2.88 5.43 -8.96
C ARG A 218 -3.29 4.21 -9.76
N LYS A 219 -2.36 3.45 -10.33
CA LYS A 219 -2.64 2.28 -11.17
C LYS A 219 -1.60 1.19 -10.93
N THR A 220 -2.03 -0.06 -10.86
CA THR A 220 -1.14 -1.23 -10.87
C THR A 220 -0.57 -1.44 -12.29
N PRO A 221 0.75 -1.61 -12.46
CA PRO A 221 1.35 -1.85 -13.77
C PRO A 221 1.15 -3.30 -14.22
N ASP A 222 1.45 -3.63 -15.47
CA ASP A 222 1.41 -5.02 -15.93
C ASP A 222 2.65 -5.82 -15.47
N GLN A 223 3.76 -5.12 -15.19
CA GLN A 223 5.02 -5.68 -14.68
C GLN A 223 5.75 -4.68 -13.77
N VAL A 224 6.52 -5.21 -12.83
CA VAL A 224 7.37 -4.42 -11.93
C VAL A 224 8.78 -4.32 -12.48
N ASN A 225 9.36 -3.13 -12.41
CA ASN A 225 10.78 -2.90 -12.63
C ASN A 225 11.56 -3.26 -11.35
N HIS A 226 12.01 -4.50 -11.26
CA HIS A 226 12.80 -4.99 -10.12
C HIS A 226 14.29 -4.58 -10.16
N GLY A 227 14.63 -3.59 -10.99
CA GLY A 227 16.00 -3.09 -11.16
C GLY A 227 16.86 -3.89 -12.13
N PHE A 228 18.06 -3.38 -12.40
CA PHE A 228 19.02 -3.98 -13.34
C PHE A 228 20.46 -3.92 -12.78
N GLN A 229 21.20 -5.02 -12.97
CA GLN A 229 22.63 -5.24 -12.66
C GLN A 229 23.11 -5.05 -11.21
N ASP A 230 22.80 -3.95 -10.53
CA ASP A 230 23.53 -3.55 -9.31
C ASP A 230 22.73 -3.75 -8.02
N LYS A 231 21.40 -3.73 -8.08
CA LYS A 231 20.53 -3.94 -6.91
C LYS A 231 19.12 -4.38 -7.33
N TYR A 232 18.57 -5.34 -6.63
CA TYR A 232 17.15 -5.69 -6.72
C TYR A 232 16.30 -4.67 -5.93
N VAL A 233 15.18 -4.24 -6.51
CA VAL A 233 14.18 -3.39 -5.83
C VAL A 233 12.81 -4.05 -5.84
N ALA A 234 12.03 -3.85 -4.78
CA ALA A 234 10.63 -4.27 -4.75
C ALA A 234 9.74 -3.29 -5.54
N GLY A 235 8.54 -3.73 -5.90
CA GLY A 235 7.49 -2.86 -6.43
C GLY A 235 6.43 -2.57 -5.39
N GLU A 236 5.86 -1.36 -5.41
CA GLU A 236 4.66 -1.01 -4.67
C GLU A 236 3.67 -0.27 -5.59
N ALA A 237 2.44 -0.76 -5.68
CA ALA A 237 1.33 -0.03 -6.30
C ALA A 237 0.55 0.74 -5.21
N SER A 238 0.52 2.08 -5.30
CA SER A 238 -0.27 2.91 -4.38
C SER A 238 -1.58 3.32 -5.03
N VAL A 239 -2.70 3.01 -4.37
CA VAL A 239 -4.05 3.15 -4.95
C VAL A 239 -5.00 3.79 -3.95
N THR A 240 -5.73 4.82 -4.37
CA THR A 240 -6.78 5.45 -3.58
C THR A 240 -8.06 4.61 -3.55
N MET A 241 -8.78 4.58 -2.43
CA MET A 241 -10.13 3.95 -2.40
C MET A 241 -11.14 4.73 -3.24
N ASN A 242 -11.06 6.05 -3.23
CA ASN A 242 -11.83 6.97 -4.07
C ASN A 242 -10.88 7.71 -5.04
N LYS A 243 -11.15 8.97 -5.41
CA LYS A 243 -10.35 9.76 -6.36
C LYS A 243 -9.34 10.72 -5.71
N HIS A 244 -9.28 10.82 -4.39
CA HIS A 244 -8.36 11.72 -3.68
C HIS A 244 -7.44 10.97 -2.70
N TRP A 245 -6.28 11.55 -2.41
CA TRP A 245 -5.39 11.04 -1.36
C TRP A 245 -5.87 11.55 0.00
N GLY A 246 -5.91 12.86 0.17
CA GLY A 246 -6.51 13.54 1.32
C GLY A 246 -8.05 13.46 1.32
N TYR A 247 -8.65 13.78 2.46
CA TYR A 247 -10.11 13.73 2.60
C TYR A 247 -10.81 14.71 1.65
N ALA A 248 -11.78 14.20 0.90
CA ALA A 248 -12.63 14.96 -0.01
C ALA A 248 -14.09 14.56 0.25
N ARG A 249 -14.89 15.45 0.85
CA ARG A 249 -16.25 15.12 1.32
C ARG A 249 -17.18 14.73 0.17
N ASP A 250 -17.07 15.44 -0.94
CA ASP A 250 -17.99 15.31 -2.08
C ASP A 250 -17.47 14.29 -3.12
N ASP A 251 -16.41 13.54 -2.81
CA ASP A 251 -15.89 12.46 -3.66
C ASP A 251 -16.62 11.13 -3.38
N LEU A 252 -17.73 10.94 -4.08
CA LEU A 252 -18.56 9.74 -3.97
C LEU A 252 -18.04 8.56 -4.83
N ASN A 253 -17.01 8.77 -5.64
CA ASN A 253 -16.55 7.77 -6.62
C ASN A 253 -15.57 6.77 -5.99
N PHE A 254 -16.10 6.00 -5.05
CA PHE A 254 -15.41 4.89 -4.40
C PHE A 254 -15.30 3.69 -5.35
N LYS A 255 -14.11 3.10 -5.41
CA LYS A 255 -13.90 1.78 -5.99
C LYS A 255 -14.72 0.76 -5.20
N SER A 256 -15.29 -0.20 -5.93
CA SER A 256 -15.99 -1.31 -5.30
C SER A 256 -15.01 -2.19 -4.50
N THR A 257 -15.52 -2.92 -3.51
CA THR A 257 -14.74 -3.95 -2.80
C THR A 257 -14.12 -4.95 -3.80
N LYS A 258 -14.87 -5.37 -4.83
CA LYS A 258 -14.37 -6.25 -5.91
C LYS A 258 -13.14 -5.66 -6.58
N GLU A 259 -13.22 -4.42 -7.06
CA GLU A 259 -12.11 -3.75 -7.73
C GLU A 259 -10.88 -3.62 -6.82
N LEU A 260 -11.07 -3.35 -5.53
CA LEU A 260 -9.96 -3.26 -4.58
C LEU A 260 -9.30 -4.62 -4.31
N ILE A 261 -10.09 -5.70 -4.18
CA ILE A 261 -9.59 -7.07 -4.06
C ILE A 261 -8.84 -7.47 -5.33
N GLU A 262 -9.39 -7.22 -6.52
CA GLU A 262 -8.73 -7.49 -7.80
C GLU A 262 -7.41 -6.72 -7.92
N ASN A 263 -7.35 -5.47 -7.45
CA ASN A 263 -6.09 -4.71 -7.40
C ASN A 263 -5.07 -5.35 -6.45
N ILE A 264 -5.49 -5.84 -5.28
CA ILE A 264 -4.59 -6.57 -4.35
C ILE A 264 -4.03 -7.81 -5.03
N VAL A 265 -4.89 -8.62 -5.63
CA VAL A 265 -4.51 -9.86 -6.30
C VAL A 265 -3.58 -9.57 -7.48
N HIS A 266 -3.91 -8.59 -8.32
CA HIS A 266 -3.07 -8.18 -9.44
C HIS A 266 -1.69 -7.73 -8.97
N ALA A 267 -1.59 -6.85 -7.95
CA ALA A 267 -0.31 -6.40 -7.42
C ALA A 267 0.55 -7.58 -6.95
N ARG A 268 -0.03 -8.54 -6.22
CA ARG A 268 0.69 -9.76 -5.81
C ARG A 268 1.07 -10.63 -7.01
N GLY A 269 0.20 -10.73 -8.01
CA GLY A 269 0.41 -11.44 -9.29
C GLY A 269 1.62 -10.98 -10.09
N ILE A 270 2.01 -9.72 -9.94
CA ILE A 270 3.18 -9.15 -10.62
C ILE A 270 4.39 -8.99 -9.71
N GLY A 271 4.33 -9.49 -8.46
CA GLY A 271 5.43 -9.40 -7.50
C GLY A 271 5.55 -8.02 -6.83
N ALA A 272 4.47 -7.24 -6.77
CA ALA A 272 4.42 -5.97 -6.06
C ALA A 272 3.68 -6.09 -4.71
N ASN A 273 4.01 -5.22 -3.77
CA ASN A 273 3.10 -4.87 -2.69
C ASN A 273 2.01 -3.92 -3.19
N ILE A 274 0.92 -3.83 -2.45
CA ILE A 274 -0.12 -2.82 -2.67
C ILE A 274 -0.32 -1.97 -1.41
N LEU A 275 -0.48 -0.68 -1.63
CA LEU A 275 -0.69 0.32 -0.60
C LEU A 275 -2.01 1.05 -0.86
N LEU A 276 -3.06 0.69 -0.10
CA LEU A 276 -4.40 1.26 -0.26
C LEU A 276 -4.55 2.52 0.59
N ASN A 277 -5.03 3.62 -0.01
CA ASN A 277 -5.10 4.90 0.68
C ASN A 277 -6.48 5.24 1.25
N ILE A 278 -6.45 5.87 2.44
CA ILE A 278 -7.54 6.63 3.05
C ILE A 278 -7.10 8.06 3.38
N GLY A 279 -8.05 8.99 3.41
CA GLY A 279 -7.85 10.34 3.95
C GLY A 279 -8.63 10.51 5.24
N LEU A 280 -7.97 10.90 6.34
CA LEU A 280 -8.68 11.14 7.61
C LEU A 280 -9.43 12.48 7.56
N THR A 281 -10.53 12.57 8.31
CA THR A 281 -11.27 13.83 8.50
C THR A 281 -10.39 14.89 9.15
N GLY A 282 -10.80 16.17 9.11
CA GLY A 282 -10.05 17.26 9.75
C GLY A 282 -9.76 17.05 11.24
N THR A 283 -10.56 16.23 11.93
CA THR A 283 -10.40 15.89 13.35
C THR A 283 -9.63 14.60 13.59
N GLY A 284 -9.29 13.84 12.55
CA GLY A 284 -8.46 12.63 12.61
C GLY A 284 -9.22 11.30 12.58
N GLN A 285 -10.52 11.30 12.25
CA GLN A 285 -11.32 10.09 12.16
C GLN A 285 -11.15 9.39 10.80
N ILE A 286 -11.19 8.06 10.76
CA ILE A 286 -11.39 7.32 9.51
C ILE A 286 -12.85 7.55 9.04
N PRO A 287 -13.10 8.03 7.81
CA PRO A 287 -14.47 8.18 7.32
C PRO A 287 -15.22 6.85 7.28
N LEU A 288 -16.53 6.86 7.56
CA LEU A 288 -17.36 5.65 7.68
C LEU A 288 -17.31 4.75 6.43
N MET A 289 -17.29 5.34 5.23
CA MET A 289 -17.20 4.56 3.99
C MET A 289 -15.85 3.84 3.88
N ASN A 290 -14.75 4.48 4.27
CA ASN A 290 -13.45 3.83 4.33
C ASN A 290 -13.45 2.69 5.37
N GLN A 291 -14.04 2.88 6.55
CA GLN A 291 -14.17 1.81 7.55
C GLN A 291 -14.93 0.60 6.98
N ALA A 292 -16.08 0.81 6.35
CA ALA A 292 -16.90 -0.26 5.77
C ALA A 292 -16.18 -1.02 4.64
N VAL A 293 -15.41 -0.33 3.80
CA VAL A 293 -14.60 -0.95 2.75
C VAL A 293 -13.44 -1.74 3.35
N MET A 294 -12.74 -1.17 4.34
CA MET A 294 -11.65 -1.84 5.06
C MET A 294 -12.12 -3.12 5.74
N GLU A 295 -13.31 -3.13 6.34
CA GLU A 295 -13.91 -4.33 6.95
C GLU A 295 -14.22 -5.42 5.93
N GLN A 296 -14.74 -5.06 4.75
CA GLN A 296 -15.01 -6.03 3.69
C GLN A 296 -13.73 -6.64 3.11
N ILE A 297 -12.70 -5.80 2.87
CA ILE A 297 -11.37 -6.29 2.49
C ILE A 297 -10.82 -7.20 3.59
N GLY A 298 -10.99 -6.82 4.85
CA GLY A 298 -10.60 -7.63 6.01
C GLY A 298 -11.16 -9.05 5.97
N LYS A 299 -12.47 -9.19 5.75
CA LYS A 299 -13.13 -10.49 5.58
C LYS A 299 -12.50 -11.32 4.46
N TRP A 300 -12.19 -10.69 3.32
CA TRP A 300 -11.54 -11.38 2.22
C TRP A 300 -10.09 -11.78 2.55
N THR A 301 -9.32 -10.90 3.20
CA THR A 301 -7.92 -11.20 3.56
C THR A 301 -7.82 -12.29 4.63
N GLU A 302 -8.83 -12.46 5.48
CA GLU A 302 -8.94 -13.59 6.41
C GLU A 302 -9.06 -14.91 5.65
N MET A 303 -9.91 -14.97 4.62
CA MET A 303 -10.04 -16.13 3.72
C MET A 303 -8.77 -16.37 2.92
N ALA A 304 -8.19 -15.33 2.33
CA ALA A 304 -6.95 -15.43 1.55
C ALA A 304 -5.76 -15.88 2.41
N GLY A 305 -5.79 -15.58 3.71
CA GLY A 305 -4.81 -16.01 4.69
C GLY A 305 -3.37 -15.64 4.28
N GLN A 306 -2.44 -16.57 4.47
CA GLN A 306 -1.02 -16.33 4.15
C GLN A 306 -0.73 -16.21 2.64
N SER A 307 -1.66 -16.60 1.77
CA SER A 307 -1.42 -16.68 0.31
C SER A 307 -0.99 -15.34 -0.28
N ILE A 308 -1.54 -14.21 0.14
CA ILE A 308 -1.15 -12.90 -0.42
C ILE A 308 0.16 -12.35 0.15
N TYR A 309 0.68 -12.90 1.24
CA TYR A 309 1.86 -12.38 1.93
C TYR A 309 3.12 -13.15 1.53
N ILE A 310 3.15 -14.47 1.76
CA ILE A 310 4.37 -15.28 1.64
C ILE A 310 4.60 -15.87 0.26
N SER A 311 3.58 -15.90 -0.60
CA SER A 311 3.71 -16.48 -1.94
C SER A 311 4.18 -15.44 -2.96
N ARG A 312 4.74 -15.92 -4.08
CA ARG A 312 5.28 -15.10 -5.18
C ARG A 312 4.82 -15.62 -6.54
N PRO A 313 4.75 -14.76 -7.56
CA PRO A 313 4.48 -15.23 -8.91
C PRO A 313 5.63 -16.09 -9.43
N SER A 314 5.31 -17.02 -10.32
CA SER A 314 6.30 -17.83 -11.03
C SER A 314 6.25 -17.50 -12.52
N SER A 315 7.42 -17.28 -13.13
CA SER A 315 7.51 -17.11 -14.59
C SER A 315 7.20 -18.39 -15.37
N GLU A 316 7.22 -19.55 -14.70
CA GLU A 316 6.99 -20.86 -15.29
C GLU A 316 5.50 -21.21 -15.33
N ILE A 317 4.72 -20.74 -14.35
CA ILE A 317 3.30 -21.08 -14.22
C ILE A 317 2.45 -20.03 -14.93
N LYS A 318 1.62 -20.47 -15.86
CA LYS A 318 0.72 -19.57 -16.62
C LYS A 318 -0.69 -20.07 -16.60
N ALA A 319 -1.63 -19.20 -16.22
CA ALA A 319 -3.06 -19.44 -16.36
C ALA A 319 -3.48 -19.33 -17.84
N SER A 320 -4.52 -20.06 -18.20
CA SER A 320 -5.19 -19.98 -19.49
C SER A 320 -6.71 -20.12 -19.34
N GLY A 321 -7.46 -19.40 -20.17
CA GLY A 321 -8.92 -19.32 -20.13
C GLY A 321 -9.43 -17.95 -19.69
N ASN A 322 -9.02 -17.48 -18.52
CA ASN A 322 -9.28 -16.11 -18.02
C ASN A 322 -7.94 -15.39 -17.82
N ASP A 323 -7.82 -14.17 -18.34
CA ASP A 323 -6.59 -13.37 -18.30
C ASP A 323 -6.31 -12.73 -16.93
N LYS A 324 -7.31 -12.70 -16.04
CA LYS A 324 -7.15 -12.25 -14.66
C LYS A 324 -6.70 -13.35 -13.70
N ASP A 325 -6.89 -14.61 -14.05
CA ASP A 325 -6.51 -15.71 -13.17
C ASP A 325 -5.00 -15.75 -12.97
N ILE A 326 -4.56 -15.86 -11.73
CA ILE A 326 -3.14 -15.93 -11.39
C ILE A 326 -2.84 -17.12 -10.51
N ALA A 327 -1.58 -17.52 -10.49
CA ALA A 327 -1.07 -18.55 -9.61
C ALA A 327 0.14 -18.01 -8.84
N LEU A 328 0.11 -18.16 -7.52
CA LEU A 328 1.22 -17.77 -6.65
C LEU A 328 1.74 -18.99 -5.89
N ILE A 329 3.06 -19.08 -5.71
CA ILE A 329 3.72 -20.21 -5.08
C ILE A 329 4.48 -19.78 -3.82
N ASP A 330 4.34 -20.54 -2.75
CA ASP A 330 5.21 -20.50 -1.56
C ASP A 330 5.80 -21.88 -1.31
N LYS A 331 7.11 -22.04 -1.53
CA LYS A 331 7.88 -23.28 -1.35
C LYS A 331 7.24 -24.50 -2.06
N ASN A 332 6.35 -25.20 -1.37
CA ASN A 332 5.65 -26.40 -1.83
C ASN A 332 4.12 -26.25 -1.83
N THR A 333 3.59 -25.04 -1.73
CA THR A 333 2.16 -24.76 -1.84
C THR A 333 1.92 -23.82 -3.01
N LEU A 334 0.99 -24.19 -3.89
CA LEU A 334 0.53 -23.36 -4.99
C LEU A 334 -0.89 -22.87 -4.68
N TYR A 335 -1.14 -21.59 -4.90
CA TYR A 335 -2.44 -20.95 -4.72
C TYR A 335 -2.94 -20.45 -6.08
N LEU A 336 -4.16 -20.81 -6.45
CA LEU A 336 -4.83 -20.38 -7.67
C LEU A 336 -5.86 -19.32 -7.29
N PHE A 337 -5.71 -18.10 -7.81
CA PHE A 337 -6.61 -16.97 -7.58
C PHE A 337 -7.53 -16.84 -8.78
N LEU A 338 -8.80 -17.16 -8.59
CA LEU A 338 -9.75 -17.34 -9.67
C LEU A 338 -10.79 -16.23 -9.66
N HIS A 339 -10.93 -15.59 -10.83
CA HIS A 339 -11.74 -14.42 -11.06
C HIS A 339 -12.99 -14.74 -11.86
N ASP A 340 -13.96 -13.84 -11.73
CA ASP A 340 -15.18 -13.81 -12.53
C ASP A 340 -15.95 -15.14 -12.48
N LEU A 341 -16.04 -15.73 -11.29
CA LEU A 341 -16.95 -16.83 -10.98
C LEU A 341 -18.37 -16.29 -10.82
N GLU A 342 -19.36 -17.07 -11.27
CA GLU A 342 -20.78 -16.74 -11.10
C GLU A 342 -21.41 -17.50 -9.93
N ILE A 343 -22.58 -17.04 -9.47
CA ILE A 343 -23.34 -17.74 -8.42
C ILE A 343 -24.12 -18.89 -9.05
N VAL A 344 -23.85 -20.11 -8.58
CA VAL A 344 -24.59 -21.31 -8.94
C VAL A 344 -25.80 -21.47 -8.03
N GLY A 345 -26.98 -21.60 -8.63
CA GLY A 345 -28.25 -21.71 -7.91
C GLY A 345 -29.40 -22.09 -8.82
N ASP A 346 -30.61 -21.98 -8.29
CA ASP A 346 -31.84 -22.21 -9.04
C ASP A 346 -32.05 -21.09 -10.09
N ASP A 347 -32.36 -21.49 -11.33
CA ASP A 347 -32.50 -20.58 -12.48
C ASP A 347 -33.59 -19.51 -12.31
N ASN A 348 -34.48 -19.64 -11.32
CA ASN A 348 -35.45 -18.60 -11.00
C ASN A 348 -34.82 -17.40 -10.26
N VAL A 349 -33.65 -17.56 -9.64
CA VAL A 349 -33.03 -16.55 -8.77
C VAL A 349 -31.56 -16.25 -9.09
N VAL A 350 -30.94 -16.99 -10.01
CA VAL A 350 -29.62 -16.68 -10.57
C VAL A 350 -29.70 -16.52 -12.08
N LEU A 351 -28.88 -15.63 -12.66
CA LEU A 351 -28.88 -15.34 -14.10
C LEU A 351 -28.16 -16.40 -14.96
N GLY A 352 -27.73 -17.50 -14.33
CA GLY A 352 -26.91 -18.54 -14.93
C GLY A 352 -25.93 -19.05 -13.88
N GLY A 353 -25.97 -20.35 -13.61
CA GLY A 353 -25.00 -21.03 -12.76
C GLY A 353 -23.98 -21.75 -13.63
N GLU A 354 -22.70 -21.61 -13.28
CA GLU A 354 -21.66 -22.42 -13.88
C GLU A 354 -21.80 -23.87 -13.38
N GLY A 355 -22.23 -24.78 -14.28
CA GLY A 355 -22.19 -26.22 -14.01
C GLY A 355 -20.74 -26.70 -13.90
N ILE A 356 -20.12 -26.99 -15.05
CA ILE A 356 -18.69 -27.26 -15.16
C ILE A 356 -18.00 -25.96 -15.55
N ASN A 357 -16.96 -25.57 -14.81
CA ASN A 357 -16.17 -24.38 -15.10
C ASN A 357 -14.69 -24.70 -15.11
N LEU A 358 -14.11 -24.91 -16.29
CA LEU A 358 -12.73 -25.37 -16.41
C LEU A 358 -11.76 -24.19 -16.43
N ARG A 359 -10.75 -24.23 -15.54
CA ARG A 359 -9.58 -23.36 -15.57
C ARG A 359 -8.32 -24.16 -15.80
N SER A 360 -7.44 -23.68 -16.66
CA SER A 360 -6.22 -24.39 -17.02
C SER A 360 -4.97 -23.61 -16.62
N PHE A 361 -3.95 -24.34 -16.22
CA PHE A 361 -2.64 -23.83 -15.85
C PHE A 361 -1.57 -24.70 -16.50
N SER A 362 -0.48 -24.07 -16.92
CA SER A 362 0.72 -24.73 -17.45
C SER A 362 1.91 -24.49 -16.53
N GLY A 363 2.98 -25.29 -16.68
CA GLY A 363 4.19 -25.19 -15.86
C GLY A 363 4.13 -25.94 -14.53
N ILE A 364 3.15 -26.85 -14.35
CA ILE A 364 2.95 -27.58 -13.10
C ILE A 364 3.34 -29.06 -13.27
N PHE A 365 4.64 -29.34 -13.10
CA PHE A 365 5.25 -30.66 -13.26
C PHE A 365 5.30 -31.50 -11.97
N LYS A 366 4.95 -30.92 -10.82
CA LYS A 366 4.87 -31.69 -9.57
C LYS A 366 3.52 -32.39 -9.49
N GLN A 367 3.52 -33.68 -9.16
CA GLN A 367 2.30 -34.45 -8.99
C GLN A 367 1.42 -33.84 -7.89
N ILE A 368 0.19 -33.47 -8.26
CA ILE A 368 -0.80 -32.94 -7.33
C ILE A 368 -1.41 -34.10 -6.56
N GLU A 369 -1.54 -33.92 -5.25
CA GLU A 369 -2.29 -34.79 -4.35
C GLU A 369 -3.77 -34.41 -4.34
N LYS A 370 -4.04 -33.13 -4.07
CA LYS A 370 -5.40 -32.57 -4.02
C LYS A 370 -5.42 -31.06 -4.22
N ILE A 371 -6.60 -30.55 -4.56
CA ILE A 371 -6.89 -29.12 -4.65
C ILE A 371 -8.11 -28.84 -3.79
N THR A 372 -8.03 -27.84 -2.91
CA THR A 372 -9.11 -27.47 -1.99
C THR A 372 -9.35 -25.96 -2.00
N TRP A 373 -10.60 -25.54 -1.94
CA TRP A 373 -10.93 -24.15 -1.67
C TRP A 373 -10.44 -23.68 -0.29
N LEU A 374 -9.98 -22.44 -0.17
CA LEU A 374 -9.55 -21.88 1.12
C LEU A 374 -10.72 -21.54 2.04
N ASP A 375 -11.86 -21.12 1.49
CA ASP A 375 -13.01 -20.65 2.27
C ASP A 375 -13.83 -21.78 2.91
N ASP A 376 -14.08 -22.88 2.18
CA ASP A 376 -14.94 -23.97 2.65
C ASP A 376 -14.24 -25.35 2.74
N GLN A 377 -12.95 -25.42 2.36
CA GLN A 377 -12.14 -26.64 2.34
C GLN A 377 -12.65 -27.76 1.41
N LYS A 378 -13.62 -27.48 0.54
CA LYS A 378 -14.13 -28.45 -0.42
C LYS A 378 -13.07 -28.81 -1.46
N GLU A 379 -12.92 -30.11 -1.72
CA GLU A 379 -12.02 -30.62 -2.75
C GLU A 379 -12.56 -30.37 -4.16
N LEU A 380 -11.66 -30.00 -5.07
CA LEU A 380 -11.95 -29.69 -6.47
C LEU A 380 -11.53 -30.85 -7.39
N PRO A 381 -12.38 -31.26 -8.34
CA PRO A 381 -11.97 -32.16 -9.41
C PRO A 381 -10.89 -31.53 -10.29
N PHE A 382 -9.89 -32.31 -10.67
CA PHE A 382 -8.85 -31.85 -11.58
C PHE A 382 -8.31 -32.97 -12.45
N MET A 383 -7.74 -32.60 -13.58
CA MET A 383 -6.94 -33.45 -14.46
C MET A 383 -5.54 -32.85 -14.58
N GLN A 384 -4.52 -33.69 -14.45
CA GLN A 384 -3.12 -33.28 -14.61
C GLN A 384 -2.41 -34.19 -15.59
N ASP A 385 -1.66 -33.60 -16.52
CA ASP A 385 -0.61 -34.28 -17.28
C ASP A 385 0.73 -33.76 -16.75
N VAL A 386 1.39 -34.60 -15.95
CA VAL A 386 2.66 -34.27 -15.28
C VAL A 386 3.78 -34.06 -16.29
N ASP A 387 3.82 -34.86 -17.35
CA ASP A 387 4.90 -34.81 -18.35
C ASP A 387 4.81 -33.53 -19.20
N ARG A 388 3.58 -33.07 -19.47
CA ARG A 388 3.33 -31.80 -20.17
C ARG A 388 3.23 -30.59 -19.24
N GLY A 389 3.22 -30.81 -17.93
CA GLY A 389 3.09 -29.77 -16.92
C GLY A 389 1.75 -29.03 -16.98
N THR A 390 0.67 -29.69 -17.42
CA THR A 390 -0.66 -29.06 -17.57
C THR A 390 -1.60 -29.53 -16.47
N LEU A 391 -2.34 -28.58 -15.90
CA LEU A 391 -3.40 -28.77 -14.92
C LEU A 391 -4.68 -28.16 -15.47
N THR A 392 -5.80 -28.89 -15.43
CA THR A 392 -7.14 -28.34 -15.61
C THR A 392 -7.96 -28.65 -14.36
N VAL A 393 -8.56 -27.63 -13.76
CA VAL A 393 -9.38 -27.73 -12.56
C VAL A 393 -10.82 -27.36 -12.92
N ASP A 394 -11.78 -28.15 -12.45
CA ASP A 394 -13.18 -27.74 -12.47
C ASP A 394 -13.48 -26.94 -11.20
N ILE A 395 -13.70 -25.64 -11.37
CA ILE A 395 -13.82 -24.68 -10.27
C ILE A 395 -15.28 -24.42 -9.93
N GLY A 396 -16.23 -24.88 -10.75
CA GLY A 396 -17.65 -24.51 -10.63
C GLY A 396 -17.83 -23.00 -10.49
N GLY A 397 -18.75 -22.59 -9.61
CA GLY A 397 -18.94 -21.20 -9.22
C GLY A 397 -19.16 -21.04 -7.70
N TYR A 398 -19.67 -19.89 -7.29
CA TYR A 398 -20.05 -19.65 -5.90
C TYR A 398 -21.35 -20.34 -5.52
N THR A 399 -21.45 -20.82 -4.29
CA THR A 399 -22.76 -21.27 -3.76
C THR A 399 -23.67 -20.07 -3.50
N TYR A 400 -24.98 -20.25 -3.64
CA TYR A 400 -25.95 -19.20 -3.32
C TYR A 400 -25.73 -18.63 -1.90
N GLY A 401 -25.57 -17.31 -1.80
CA GLY A 401 -25.24 -16.60 -0.55
C GLY A 401 -23.74 -16.33 -0.32
N THR A 402 -22.87 -16.71 -1.26
CA THR A 402 -21.43 -16.43 -1.21
C THR A 402 -20.96 -15.70 -2.47
N ASP A 403 -20.05 -14.74 -2.30
CA ASP A 403 -19.26 -14.14 -3.37
C ASP A 403 -18.01 -13.53 -2.73
N TRP A 404 -16.85 -14.11 -3.02
CA TRP A 404 -15.57 -13.65 -2.49
C TRP A 404 -14.87 -12.63 -3.40
N CYS A 405 -15.50 -12.20 -4.50
CA CYS A 405 -14.92 -11.41 -5.60
C CYS A 405 -13.79 -12.13 -6.36
N VAL A 406 -12.80 -12.66 -5.64
CA VAL A 406 -11.75 -13.57 -6.11
C VAL A 406 -11.68 -14.75 -5.15
N ARG A 407 -11.87 -15.97 -5.65
CA ARG A 407 -11.83 -17.19 -4.85
C ARG A 407 -10.47 -17.88 -4.98
N ILE A 408 -9.99 -18.47 -3.89
CA ILE A 408 -8.62 -19.00 -3.84
C ILE A 408 -8.64 -20.50 -3.57
N ALA A 409 -8.05 -21.27 -4.48
CA ALA A 409 -7.83 -22.70 -4.31
C ALA A 409 -6.36 -22.97 -3.91
N LYS A 410 -6.16 -23.84 -2.93
CA LYS A 410 -4.85 -24.36 -2.53
C LYS A 410 -4.58 -25.69 -3.19
N VAL A 411 -3.46 -25.81 -3.88
CA VAL A 411 -2.94 -27.02 -4.49
C VAL A 411 -1.88 -27.61 -3.55
N SER A 412 -2.07 -28.88 -3.17
CA SER A 412 -1.11 -29.65 -2.38
C SER A 412 -0.43 -30.69 -3.28
N PHE A 413 0.90 -30.75 -3.23
CA PHE A 413 1.70 -31.72 -3.99
C PHE A 413 2.04 -32.94 -3.13
N LYS A 414 2.27 -34.09 -3.78
CA LYS A 414 2.71 -35.34 -3.13
C LYS A 414 4.13 -35.28 -2.59
#